data_AF-A0A8S2RQ76-F1
#
_entry.id   AF-A0A8S2RQ76-F1
#
_cell.length_a   1.000
_cell.length_b   1.000
_cell.length_c   1.000
_cell.angle_alpha   90.00
_cell.angle_beta   90.00
_cell.angle_gamma   90.00
#
_symmetry.space_group_name_H-M   'P 1'
#
loop_
_entity.id
_entity.type
_entity.pdbx_description
1 polymer ?
#
loop_
_entity_poly.entity_id
_entity_poly.type
_entity_poly.pdbx_seq_one_letter_code
_entity_poly.pdbx_strand_id
1 'polypeptide(L)'
;QKIIPDDKMVSIYTAVIGRHTADENFDEAVRAYDSVCRLLPGRKIMPDDEMASMYISVVETCLRKGYYRTAAKRYKSACRFLPSHKMILEEKMACIYRAVIQRHTAGADFYEALRAYNSVCRLLPGHKIMPEDAMGSIYISVIENRLREENFRTAIDRDMNCQGACTYNLNSETPLLVLALREEEK
;
A
#
# COMPACT_ATOMS: atom_id res chain seq x y z
N GLN A 1 36.10 -20.00 -15.25
CA GLN A 1 35.43 -19.11 -14.29
C GLN A 1 36.16 -19.22 -12.95
N LYS A 2 36.61 -18.11 -12.35
CA LYS A 2 37.17 -18.13 -10.99
C LYS A 2 36.01 -18.27 -10.01
N ILE A 3 35.88 -19.44 -9.38
CA ILE A 3 34.92 -19.65 -8.30
C ILE A 3 35.39 -18.79 -7.13
N ILE A 4 34.55 -17.84 -6.70
CA ILE A 4 34.81 -17.07 -5.49
C ILE A 4 34.50 -17.99 -4.31
N PRO A 5 35.42 -18.19 -3.35
CA PRO A 5 35.14 -19.00 -2.18
C PRO A 5 33.96 -18.45 -1.36
N ASP A 6 33.13 -19.32 -0.81
CA ASP A 6 31.93 -18.94 -0.04
C ASP A 6 32.26 -17.97 1.09
N ASP A 7 33.36 -18.17 1.82
CA ASP A 7 33.77 -17.28 2.91
C ASP A 7 34.09 -15.86 2.43
N LYS A 8 34.65 -15.75 1.23
CA LYS A 8 34.93 -14.46 0.59
C LYS A 8 33.63 -13.81 0.12
N MET A 9 32.67 -14.57 -0.36
CA MET A 9 31.33 -14.06 -0.69
C MET A 9 30.62 -13.54 0.55
N VAL A 10 30.60 -14.31 1.65
CA VAL A 10 30.01 -13.87 2.92
C VAL A 10 30.64 -12.56 3.38
N SER A 11 31.97 -12.47 3.41
CA SER A 11 32.67 -11.24 3.82
C SER A 11 32.29 -10.02 2.97
N ILE A 12 32.22 -10.18 1.64
CA ILE A 12 31.82 -9.10 0.73
C ILE A 12 30.39 -8.64 1.05
N TYR A 13 29.45 -9.58 1.18
CA TYR A 13 28.07 -9.21 1.41
C TYR A 13 27.80 -8.70 2.82
N THR A 14 28.47 -9.21 3.85
CA THR A 14 28.42 -8.61 5.19
C THR A 14 28.86 -7.16 5.15
N ALA A 15 29.93 -6.84 4.43
CA ALA A 15 30.40 -5.46 4.27
C ALA A 15 29.41 -4.58 3.47
N VAL A 16 28.83 -5.11 2.40
CA VAL A 16 27.81 -4.40 1.60
C VAL A 16 26.56 -4.12 2.41
N ILE A 17 26.06 -5.13 3.14
CA ILE A 17 24.89 -4.96 4.00
C ILE A 17 25.21 -3.93 5.09
N GLY A 18 26.33 -4.08 5.80
CA GLY A 18 26.74 -3.15 6.85
C GLY A 18 26.85 -1.69 6.38
N ARG A 19 27.39 -1.47 5.17
CA ARG A 19 27.43 -0.12 4.57
C ARG A 19 26.04 0.44 4.33
N HIS A 20 25.18 -0.33 3.66
CA HIS A 20 23.83 0.12 3.38
C HIS A 20 22.99 0.33 4.64
N THR A 21 23.19 -0.49 5.68
CA THR A 21 22.55 -0.29 6.98
C THR A 21 23.02 0.99 7.64
N ALA A 22 24.32 1.33 7.56
CA ALA A 22 24.87 2.58 8.10
C ALA A 22 24.34 3.81 7.35
N ASP A 23 24.11 3.71 6.04
CA ASP A 23 23.53 4.77 5.21
C ASP A 23 21.99 4.84 5.30
N GLU A 24 21.37 4.09 6.22
CA GLU A 24 19.91 3.91 6.34
C GLU A 24 19.20 3.43 5.06
N ASN A 25 19.97 2.86 4.13
CA ASN A 25 19.49 2.35 2.86
C ASN A 25 19.03 0.89 2.99
N PHE A 26 17.96 0.69 3.77
CA PHE A 26 17.50 -0.64 4.17
C PHE A 26 17.02 -1.50 2.99
N ASP A 27 16.51 -0.93 1.89
CA ASP A 27 16.04 -1.73 0.76
C ASP A 27 17.21 -2.39 0.01
N GLU A 28 18.33 -1.68 -0.10
CA GLU A 28 19.58 -2.17 -0.67
C GLU A 28 20.20 -3.23 0.24
N ALA A 29 20.22 -3.00 1.55
CA ALA A 29 20.65 -3.97 2.55
C ALA A 29 19.86 -5.28 2.46
N VAL A 30 18.52 -5.19 2.40
CA VAL A 30 17.64 -6.36 2.24
C VAL A 30 17.87 -7.05 0.89
N ARG A 31 18.10 -6.33 -0.21
CA ARG A 31 18.44 -6.94 -1.51
C ARG A 31 19.76 -7.70 -1.47
N ALA A 32 20.77 -7.13 -0.82
CA ALA A 32 22.06 -7.78 -0.65
C ALA A 32 21.90 -9.07 0.16
N TYR A 33 21.19 -9.02 1.27
CA TYR A 33 20.87 -10.21 2.09
C TYR A 33 20.09 -11.28 1.32
N ASP A 34 19.00 -10.90 0.66
CA ASP A 34 18.20 -11.76 -0.23
C ASP A 34 19.07 -12.53 -1.23
N SER A 35 20.09 -11.85 -1.76
CA SER A 35 21.00 -12.41 -2.77
C SER A 35 21.88 -13.49 -2.15
N VAL A 36 22.47 -13.23 -0.98
CA VAL A 36 23.31 -14.25 -0.33
C VAL A 36 22.51 -15.43 0.15
N CYS A 37 21.32 -15.24 0.73
CA CYS A 37 20.50 -16.37 1.16
C CYS A 37 20.10 -17.30 0.00
N ARG A 38 20.06 -16.79 -1.23
CA ARG A 38 19.85 -17.61 -2.44
C ARG A 38 21.13 -18.29 -2.92
N LEU A 39 22.27 -17.60 -2.84
CA LEU A 39 23.56 -18.13 -3.29
C LEU A 39 24.14 -19.16 -2.31
N LEU A 40 23.98 -18.91 -1.01
CA LEU A 40 24.55 -19.67 0.11
C LEU A 40 23.44 -20.01 1.12
N PRO A 41 22.49 -20.90 0.77
CA PRO A 41 21.38 -21.25 1.65
C PRO A 41 21.88 -21.84 2.98
N GLY A 42 21.30 -21.39 4.09
CA GLY A 42 21.65 -21.84 5.45
C GLY A 42 22.87 -21.14 6.07
N ARG A 43 23.62 -20.34 5.31
CA ARG A 43 24.73 -19.56 5.85
C ARG A 43 24.18 -18.32 6.59
N LYS A 44 24.45 -18.22 7.89
CA LYS A 44 24.06 -17.06 8.70
C LYS A 44 25.07 -15.93 8.53
N ILE A 45 24.61 -14.80 8.00
CA ILE A 45 25.44 -13.63 7.68
C ILE A 45 25.28 -12.55 8.75
N MET A 46 24.14 -12.57 9.45
CA MET A 46 23.81 -11.65 10.52
C MET A 46 22.73 -12.22 11.44
N PRO A 47 22.50 -11.58 12.61
CA PRO A 47 21.40 -11.94 13.50
C PRO A 47 20.03 -11.77 12.83
N ASP A 48 19.14 -12.72 13.11
CA ASP A 48 17.80 -12.76 12.51
C ASP A 48 16.94 -11.58 12.99
N ASP A 49 17.14 -11.12 14.23
CA ASP A 49 16.44 -9.97 14.81
C ASP A 49 16.78 -8.65 14.09
N GLU A 50 18.06 -8.45 13.76
CA GLU A 50 18.53 -7.28 13.02
C GLU A 50 17.96 -7.28 11.60
N MET A 51 17.97 -8.44 10.94
CA MET A 51 17.39 -8.58 9.61
C MET A 51 15.87 -8.41 9.61
N ALA A 52 15.17 -8.96 10.61
CA ALA A 52 13.73 -8.76 10.78
C ALA A 52 13.40 -7.27 10.91
N SER A 53 14.18 -6.53 11.69
CA SER A 53 14.03 -5.08 11.86
C SER A 53 14.21 -4.34 10.54
N MET A 54 15.23 -4.69 9.75
CA MET A 54 15.43 -4.10 8.42
C MET A 54 14.27 -4.38 7.46
N TYR A 55 13.76 -5.62 7.43
CA TYR A 55 12.58 -5.95 6.63
C TYR A 55 11.37 -5.09 7.03
N ILE A 56 11.13 -4.92 8.33
CA ILE A 56 10.05 -4.07 8.85
C ILE A 56 10.23 -2.63 8.34
N SER A 57 11.42 -2.05 8.45
CA SER A 57 11.71 -0.69 7.98
C SER A 57 11.48 -0.50 6.48
N VAL A 58 11.91 -1.47 5.66
CA VAL A 58 11.68 -1.45 4.20
C VAL A 58 10.20 -1.50 3.88
N VAL A 59 9.47 -2.41 4.53
CA VAL A 59 8.04 -2.59 4.27
C VAL A 59 7.26 -1.34 4.69
N GLU A 60 7.55 -0.79 5.87
CA GLU A 60 6.93 0.45 6.33
C GLU A 60 7.16 1.60 5.34
N THR A 61 8.39 1.74 4.84
CA THR A 61 8.75 2.75 3.84
C THR A 61 7.97 2.54 2.53
N CYS A 62 7.85 1.29 2.07
CA CYS A 62 7.07 0.96 0.88
C CYS A 62 5.60 1.32 1.05
N LEU A 63 5.02 1.00 2.21
CA LEU A 63 3.61 1.29 2.50
C LEU A 63 3.34 2.79 2.60
N ARG A 64 4.23 3.57 3.23
CA ARG A 64 4.15 5.04 3.26
C ARG A 64 4.14 5.67 1.86
N LYS A 65 4.80 5.03 0.89
CA LYS A 65 4.83 5.47 -0.53
C LYS A 65 3.69 4.88 -1.38
N GLY A 66 2.79 4.09 -0.81
CA GLY A 66 1.72 3.40 -1.55
C GLY A 66 2.18 2.19 -2.38
N TYR A 67 3.42 1.71 -2.19
CA TYR A 67 3.99 0.58 -2.93
C TYR A 67 3.60 -0.77 -2.31
N TYR A 68 2.29 -1.06 -2.23
CA TYR A 68 1.76 -2.26 -1.57
C TYR A 68 2.27 -3.58 -2.14
N ARG A 69 2.46 -3.67 -3.46
CA ARG A 69 3.00 -4.88 -4.10
C ARG A 69 4.46 -5.14 -3.70
N THR A 70 5.26 -4.08 -3.60
CA THR A 70 6.66 -4.18 -3.18
C THR A 70 6.74 -4.55 -1.71
N ALA A 71 5.95 -3.90 -0.85
CA ALA A 71 5.81 -4.25 0.56
C ALA A 71 5.46 -5.74 0.75
N ALA A 72 4.44 -6.23 0.04
CA ALA A 72 4.03 -7.63 0.04
C ALA A 72 5.16 -8.59 -0.36
N LYS A 73 5.94 -8.23 -1.39
CA LYS A 73 7.06 -9.03 -1.85
C LYS A 73 8.17 -9.10 -0.80
N ARG A 74 8.52 -7.97 -0.18
CA ARG A 74 9.55 -7.89 0.87
C ARG A 74 9.16 -8.68 2.10
N TYR A 75 7.92 -8.56 2.54
CA TYR A 75 7.37 -9.36 3.63
C TYR A 75 7.44 -10.87 3.33
N LYS A 76 7.05 -11.30 2.13
CA LYS A 76 7.16 -12.72 1.73
C LYS A 76 8.60 -13.23 1.73
N SER A 77 9.56 -12.41 1.28
CA SER A 77 10.99 -12.74 1.41
C SER A 77 11.38 -12.89 2.89
N ALA A 78 10.97 -11.96 3.74
CA ALA A 78 11.24 -12.01 5.18
C ALA A 78 10.77 -13.31 5.80
N CYS A 79 9.51 -13.70 5.59
CA CYS A 79 8.97 -14.96 6.12
C CYS A 79 9.64 -16.21 5.55
N ARG A 80 10.17 -16.14 4.33
CA ARG A 80 10.91 -17.24 3.71
C ARG A 80 12.28 -17.44 4.36
N PHE A 81 13.00 -16.35 4.65
CA PHE A 81 14.36 -16.40 5.16
C PHE A 81 14.44 -16.39 6.69
N LEU A 82 13.41 -15.88 7.36
CA LEU A 82 13.31 -15.76 8.82
C LEU A 82 12.04 -16.47 9.33
N PRO A 83 11.93 -17.81 9.19
CA PRO A 83 10.73 -18.54 9.58
C PRO A 83 10.45 -18.45 11.09
N SER A 84 11.49 -18.37 11.94
CA SER A 84 11.37 -18.17 13.38
C SER A 84 10.72 -16.84 13.77
N HIS A 85 10.82 -15.82 12.92
CA HIS A 85 10.31 -14.47 13.17
C HIS A 85 8.96 -14.22 12.55
N LYS A 86 8.38 -15.22 11.87
CA LYS A 86 7.13 -15.08 11.13
C LYS A 86 6.01 -14.46 11.98
N MET A 87 5.80 -14.94 13.20
CA MET A 87 4.74 -14.43 14.08
C MET A 87 4.94 -12.94 14.42
N ILE A 88 6.17 -12.54 14.76
CA ILE A 88 6.52 -11.15 15.08
C ILE A 88 6.35 -10.27 13.84
N LEU A 89 6.77 -10.76 12.67
CA LEU A 89 6.60 -10.07 11.39
C LEU A 89 5.11 -9.89 11.05
N GLU A 90 4.28 -10.92 11.21
CA GLU A 90 2.83 -10.87 10.99
C GLU A 90 2.16 -9.79 11.84
N GLU A 91 2.47 -9.77 13.14
CA GLU A 91 1.91 -8.79 14.07
C GLU A 91 2.34 -7.35 13.71
N LYS A 92 3.63 -7.15 13.44
CA LYS A 92 4.15 -5.83 13.03
C LYS A 92 3.54 -5.37 11.71
N MET A 93 3.39 -6.28 10.75
CA MET A 93 2.73 -6.00 9.49
C MET A 93 1.28 -5.57 9.67
N ALA A 94 0.51 -6.28 10.50
CA ALA A 94 -0.87 -5.91 10.80
C ALA A 94 -0.96 -4.51 11.42
N CYS A 95 -0.04 -4.17 12.33
CA CYS A 95 0.04 -2.83 12.93
C CYS A 95 0.36 -1.73 11.91
N ILE A 96 1.35 -1.93 11.04
CA ILE A 96 1.73 -0.93 10.03
C ILE A 96 0.59 -0.71 9.04
N TYR A 97 -0.05 -1.78 8.56
CA TYR A 97 -1.20 -1.66 7.66
C TYR A 97 -2.38 -0.96 8.31
N ARG A 98 -2.68 -1.23 9.59
CA ARG A 98 -3.71 -0.48 10.33
C ARG A 98 -3.42 1.02 10.33
N ALA A 99 -2.20 1.43 10.62
CA ALA A 99 -1.82 2.84 10.63
C ALA A 99 -1.93 3.49 9.23
N VAL A 100 -1.52 2.78 8.18
CA VAL A 100 -1.62 3.26 6.79
C VAL A 100 -3.08 3.43 6.37
N ILE A 101 -3.94 2.47 6.70
CA ILE A 101 -5.37 2.56 6.40
C ILE A 101 -5.98 3.75 7.15
N GLN A 102 -5.73 3.87 8.45
CA GLN A 102 -6.22 5.00 9.25
C GLN A 102 -5.78 6.36 8.69
N ARG A 103 -4.53 6.47 8.24
CA ARG A 103 -4.01 7.69 7.61
C ARG A 103 -4.77 8.03 6.33
N HIS A 104 -4.95 7.06 5.44
CA HIS A 104 -5.69 7.30 4.19
C HIS A 104 -7.17 7.62 4.45
N THR A 105 -7.82 6.94 5.41
CA THR A 105 -9.20 7.27 5.78
C THR A 105 -9.32 8.68 6.36
N ALA A 106 -8.36 9.10 7.19
CA ALA A 106 -8.34 10.47 7.73
C ALA A 106 -8.08 11.53 6.65
N GLY A 107 -7.32 11.17 5.60
CA GLY A 107 -7.10 12.02 4.42
C GLY A 107 -8.21 11.97 3.37
N ALA A 108 -9.31 11.25 3.61
CA ALA A 108 -10.37 10.97 2.64
C ALA A 108 -9.90 10.23 1.35
N ASP A 109 -8.71 9.62 1.37
CA ASP A 109 -8.16 8.78 0.30
C ASP A 109 -8.72 7.35 0.38
N PHE A 110 -10.04 7.21 0.33
CA PHE A 110 -10.71 5.92 0.59
C PHE A 110 -10.31 4.81 -0.40
N TYR A 111 -9.93 5.15 -1.63
CA TYR A 111 -9.40 4.19 -2.60
C TYR A 111 -8.06 3.56 -2.15
N GLU A 112 -7.15 4.38 -1.62
CA GLU A 112 -5.85 3.87 -1.14
C GLU A 112 -6.00 3.13 0.19
N ALA A 113 -6.90 3.58 1.07
CA ALA A 113 -7.30 2.84 2.26
C ALA A 113 -7.82 1.43 1.91
N LEU A 114 -8.73 1.34 0.93
CA LEU A 114 -9.28 0.07 0.47
C LEU A 114 -8.21 -0.82 -0.19
N ARG A 115 -7.29 -0.24 -0.96
CA ARG A 115 -6.17 -0.96 -1.57
C ARG A 115 -5.23 -1.53 -0.51
N ALA A 116 -4.89 -0.75 0.51
CA ALA A 116 -4.07 -1.17 1.64
C ALA A 116 -4.74 -2.33 2.40
N TYR A 117 -6.03 -2.19 2.72
CA TYR A 117 -6.83 -3.23 3.38
C TYR A 117 -6.83 -4.55 2.59
N ASN A 118 -7.17 -4.50 1.30
CA ASN A 118 -7.18 -5.69 0.46
C ASN A 118 -5.79 -6.33 0.32
N SER A 119 -4.73 -5.52 0.35
CA SER A 119 -3.36 -6.04 0.34
C SER A 119 -3.05 -6.84 1.61
N VAL A 120 -3.41 -6.33 2.79
CA VAL A 120 -3.11 -7.01 4.04
C VAL A 120 -3.97 -8.25 4.27
N CYS A 121 -5.25 -8.23 3.89
CA CYS A 121 -6.12 -9.42 3.99
C CYS A 121 -5.60 -10.60 3.15
N ARG A 122 -4.96 -10.32 2.00
CA ARG A 122 -4.32 -11.37 1.17
C ARG A 122 -3.01 -11.89 1.77
N LEU A 123 -2.29 -11.05 2.52
CA LEU A 123 -1.02 -11.43 3.13
C LEU A 123 -1.22 -12.18 4.45
N LEU A 124 -2.21 -11.76 5.22
CA LEU A 124 -2.47 -12.19 6.60
C LEU A 124 -3.92 -12.69 6.71
N PRO A 125 -4.26 -13.83 6.08
CA PRO A 125 -5.60 -14.38 6.19
C PRO A 125 -5.88 -14.72 7.66
N GLY A 126 -7.05 -14.31 8.16
CA GLY A 126 -7.47 -14.53 9.54
C GLY A 126 -7.04 -13.44 10.54
N HIS A 127 -6.17 -12.50 10.15
CA HIS A 127 -5.89 -11.35 11.00
C HIS A 127 -7.05 -10.35 10.92
N LYS A 128 -7.67 -10.05 12.07
CA LYS A 128 -8.69 -9.00 12.17
C LYS A 128 -8.01 -7.63 12.17
N ILE A 129 -7.76 -7.10 10.97
CA ILE A 129 -7.08 -5.81 10.78
C ILE A 129 -7.96 -4.65 11.24
N MET A 130 -9.28 -4.72 11.02
CA MET A 130 -10.21 -3.70 11.48
C MET A 130 -11.58 -4.30 11.81
N PRO A 131 -12.43 -3.57 12.56
CA PRO A 131 -13.85 -3.88 12.70
C PRO A 131 -14.58 -3.85 11.34
N GLU A 132 -15.61 -4.69 11.18
CA GLU A 132 -16.36 -4.83 9.92
C GLU A 132 -17.12 -3.54 9.54
N ASP A 133 -17.60 -2.83 10.56
CA ASP A 133 -18.23 -1.52 10.52
C ASP A 133 -17.30 -0.42 9.97
N ALA A 134 -16.03 -0.42 10.38
CA ALA A 134 -15.03 0.49 9.82
C ALA A 134 -14.74 0.16 8.35
N MET A 135 -14.69 -1.13 8.00
CA MET A 135 -14.54 -1.58 6.62
C MET A 135 -15.75 -1.17 5.75
N GLY A 136 -16.97 -1.37 6.24
CA GLY A 136 -18.20 -0.97 5.55
C GLY A 136 -18.21 0.54 5.25
N SER A 137 -17.76 1.35 6.20
CA SER A 137 -17.66 2.81 6.03
C SER A 137 -16.69 3.19 4.90
N ILE A 138 -15.55 2.50 4.79
CA ILE A 138 -14.58 2.71 3.69
C ILE A 138 -15.22 2.34 2.34
N TYR A 139 -15.92 1.20 2.26
CA TYR A 139 -16.58 0.79 1.01
C TYR A 139 -17.66 1.76 0.57
N ILE A 140 -18.51 2.21 1.49
CA ILE A 140 -19.56 3.20 1.20
C ILE A 140 -18.91 4.49 0.70
N SER A 141 -17.88 4.99 1.37
CA SER A 141 -17.19 6.23 0.96
C SER A 141 -16.55 6.12 -0.44
N VAL A 142 -16.01 4.95 -0.80
CA VAL A 142 -15.50 4.70 -2.16
C VAL A 142 -16.64 4.75 -3.20
N ILE A 143 -17.79 4.15 -2.89
CA ILE A 143 -18.97 4.15 -3.78
C ILE A 143 -19.53 5.56 -3.94
N GLU A 144 -19.70 6.29 -2.84
CA GLU A 144 -20.19 7.67 -2.84
C GLU A 144 -19.28 8.61 -3.64
N ASN A 145 -17.96 8.48 -3.48
CA ASN A 145 -16.99 9.25 -4.27
C ASN A 145 -17.11 8.93 -5.76
N ARG A 146 -17.27 7.66 -6.12
CA ARG A 146 -17.45 7.25 -7.53
C ARG A 146 -18.74 7.82 -8.13
N LEU A 147 -19.85 7.70 -7.42
CA LEU A 147 -21.14 8.25 -7.87
C LEU A 147 -21.07 9.77 -8.02
N ARG A 148 -20.37 10.45 -7.11
CA ARG A 148 -20.12 11.89 -7.19
C ARG A 148 -19.32 12.25 -8.45
N GLU A 149 -18.25 11.52 -8.74
CA GLU A 149 -17.45 11.73 -9.96
C GLU A 149 -18.26 11.48 -11.24
N GLU A 150 -19.08 10.43 -11.29
CA GLU A 150 -19.96 10.12 -12.43
C GLU A 150 -21.02 11.22 -12.63
N ASN A 151 -21.62 11.71 -11.54
CA ASN A 151 -22.56 12.84 -11.58
C ASN A 151 -21.90 14.14 -12.06
N PHE A 152 -20.67 14.44 -11.61
CA PHE A 152 -19.93 15.60 -12.10
C PHE A 152 -19.60 15.48 -13.59
N ARG A 153 -19.17 14.31 -14.04
CA ARG A 153 -18.87 14.06 -15.44
C ARG A 153 -20.10 14.26 -16.34
N THR A 154 -21.23 13.69 -15.94
CA THR A 154 -22.50 13.86 -16.70
C THR A 154 -22.99 15.30 -16.72
N ALA A 155 -22.76 16.08 -15.65
CA ALA A 155 -23.04 17.52 -15.64
C ALA A 155 -22.16 18.29 -16.64
N ILE A 156 -20.85 18.00 -16.68
CA ILE A 156 -19.92 18.61 -17.66
C ILE A 156 -20.31 18.23 -19.10
N ASP A 157 -20.64 16.95 -19.35
CA ASP A 157 -21.04 16.48 -20.68
C ASP A 157 -22.35 17.15 -21.15
N ARG A 158 -23.30 17.39 -20.23
CA ARG A 158 -24.50 18.19 -20.50
C ARG A 158 -24.16 19.64 -20.79
N ASP A 159 -23.33 20.29 -19.98
CA ASP A 159 -22.95 21.68 -20.17
C ASP A 159 -22.17 21.89 -21.49
N MET A 160 -21.27 20.98 -21.85
CA MET A 160 -20.55 21.04 -23.14
C MET A 160 -21.49 20.78 -24.34
N ASN A 161 -22.47 19.89 -24.22
CA ASN A 161 -23.51 19.73 -25.25
C ASN A 161 -24.50 20.91 -25.28
N CYS A 162 -24.63 21.65 -24.18
CA CYS A 162 -25.42 22.86 -24.06
C CYS A 162 -24.65 24.12 -24.46
N GLN A 163 -23.36 24.08 -24.85
CA GLN A 163 -22.66 25.27 -25.37
C GLN A 163 -23.17 25.79 -26.72
N GLY A 164 -24.26 25.22 -27.26
CA GLY A 164 -25.12 25.86 -28.25
C GLY A 164 -26.17 26.84 -27.68
N ALA A 165 -26.38 26.87 -26.37
CA ALA A 165 -27.36 27.73 -25.72
C ALA A 165 -27.05 27.97 -24.22
N CYS A 166 -26.75 29.23 -23.91
CA CYS A 166 -26.93 29.90 -22.60
C CYS A 166 -25.66 30.28 -21.81
N THR A 167 -25.63 31.58 -21.54
CA THR A 167 -24.74 32.39 -20.71
C THR A 167 -24.94 32.13 -19.22
N TYR A 168 -23.86 31.94 -18.45
CA TYR A 168 -23.90 31.74 -17.00
C TYR A 168 -24.12 33.05 -16.22
N ASN A 169 -24.88 32.98 -15.12
CA ASN A 169 -24.85 33.96 -14.03
C ASN A 169 -24.25 33.28 -12.78
N LEU A 170 -23.11 33.79 -12.32
CA LEU A 170 -22.18 33.15 -11.37
C LEU A 170 -22.53 33.37 -9.88
N ASN A 171 -23.75 33.78 -9.53
CA ASN A 171 -24.06 34.31 -8.20
C ASN A 171 -25.17 33.61 -7.39
N SER A 172 -25.50 32.34 -7.64
CA SER A 172 -26.45 31.62 -6.76
C SER A 172 -25.79 30.44 -6.04
N GLU A 173 -25.48 30.65 -4.77
CA GLU A 173 -25.31 29.59 -3.76
C GLU A 173 -26.62 28.80 -3.64
N THR A 174 -26.82 27.77 -4.45
CA THR A 174 -27.77 26.68 -4.20
C THR A 174 -27.59 25.59 -5.28
N PRO A 175 -27.37 24.32 -4.92
CA PRO A 175 -27.45 23.24 -5.88
C PRO A 175 -28.93 23.03 -6.22
N LEU A 176 -29.36 23.56 -7.36
CA LEU A 176 -30.71 23.39 -7.89
C LEU A 176 -30.91 21.94 -8.33
N LEU A 177 -31.44 21.14 -7.41
CA LEU A 177 -32.05 19.84 -7.62
C LEU A 177 -33.39 20.09 -8.35
N VAL A 178 -33.36 20.40 -9.65
CA VAL A 178 -34.57 20.52 -10.48
C VAL A 178 -34.97 19.11 -10.91
N LEU A 179 -35.91 18.55 -10.14
CA LEU A 179 -36.72 17.41 -10.51
C LEU A 179 -37.43 17.71 -11.84
N ALA A 180 -37.07 16.99 -12.89
CA ALA A 180 -37.86 16.94 -14.12
C ALA A 180 -39.06 16.01 -13.90
N LEU A 181 -40.11 16.53 -13.26
CA LEU A 181 -41.48 16.08 -13.50
C LEU A 181 -41.97 16.84 -14.73
N ARG A 182 -41.96 16.19 -15.89
CA ARG A 182 -42.89 16.53 -16.96
C ARG A 182 -43.62 15.27 -17.39
N GLU A 183 -44.87 15.26 -16.96
CA GLU A 183 -45.99 14.53 -17.53
C GLU A 183 -45.98 14.67 -19.06
N GLU A 184 -46.08 13.56 -19.77
CA GLU A 184 -46.66 13.54 -21.11
C GLU A 184 -47.85 12.58 -21.09
N GLU A 185 -48.98 13.09 -20.61
CA GLU A 185 -50.28 12.75 -21.16
C GLU A 185 -50.59 13.76 -22.28
N LYS A 186 -50.46 13.33 -23.55
CA LYS A 186 -51.38 13.51 -24.68
C LYS A 186 -50.68 13.37 -26.03
#